data_AF-A0AAN6IK75-F1
#
_entry.id   AF-A0AAN6IK75-F1
#
_cell.length_a   1.000
_cell.length_b   1.000
_cell.length_c   1.000
_cell.angle_alpha   90.00
_cell.angle_beta   90.00
_cell.angle_gamma   90.00
#
_symmetry.space_group_name_H-M   'P 1'
#
loop_
_entity.id
_entity.type
_entity.pdbx_description
1 polymer ?
#
loop_
_entity_poly.entity_id
_entity_poly.type
_entity_poly.pdbx_seq_one_letter_code
_entity_poly.pdbx_strand_id
1 'polypeptide(L)'
;MVEILKTLVRTQDMPLSQLLIFQPGPQSVILLLTFQRQVDSTPVMRSEPNQRRQRASRACDFCHARGLRCLQAQESRADCVTCTNYGVKCTMNRPIRRRGRKPTVPGSDELDDGQPKDEDPGFKSVRTIRRLIRIYCNTMYQCYFPFLSESDLLGRWETGVPDQDGASYLLLMAVCAVSCQAAALNAVFDDALLEGLCVPESDQYFSEAVSKVPARIGQSESQDLDYLRSFGLLAVYSLQCGNHSDLHRYLGLYHALVAQTGLHDESRWPELPMTEVDDRRRLFWCVYRLEIHSACVLGHVVRLPESQVSVLYPRKTTSMDAETQAWTLGWDYITDLFRLLEYAISSLRGKNRKPGLVVFHDGPSPTTLLGSLARLKAGKSRTLLDWTEPGNQSQSNRCRYMTVQINCTEALVSIMTLLCCQAPVREVVDIAESFLDQVTKAPLIMFKVASSQIVHQLLGVGHMLLNASRYDDGQLRSEAKRLVEVLADLVKNLEHDIPAAAEAGERLLRLADAAR
;
A
#
# COMPACT_ATOMS: atom_id res chain seq x y z
N MET A 1 40.95 34.45 23.41
CA MET A 1 39.85 33.97 22.54
C MET A 1 40.28 32.99 21.43
N VAL A 2 41.54 32.57 21.35
CA VAL A 2 41.99 31.49 20.43
C VAL A 2 42.46 30.22 21.18
N GLU A 3 42.72 30.31 22.49
CA GLU A 3 43.04 29.14 23.32
C GLU A 3 41.85 28.49 24.05
N ILE A 4 40.63 29.07 23.96
CA ILE A 4 39.39 28.47 24.50
C ILE A 4 38.71 27.56 23.46
N LEU A 5 39.01 27.73 22.17
CA LEU A 5 38.51 26.91 21.07
C LEU A 5 39.27 25.59 20.88
N LYS A 6 40.43 25.40 21.53
CA LYS A 6 41.22 24.16 21.44
C LYS A 6 40.81 23.10 22.49
N THR A 7 40.01 23.46 23.49
CA THR A 7 39.59 22.56 24.58
C THR A 7 38.22 21.92 24.35
N LEU A 8 37.45 22.37 23.35
CA LEU A 8 36.17 21.75 22.93
C LEU A 8 36.32 20.68 21.82
N VAL A 9 37.56 20.32 21.47
CA VAL A 9 37.90 19.29 20.45
C VAL A 9 38.34 17.96 21.09
N ARG A 10 38.15 17.78 22.40
CA ARG A 10 38.52 16.54 23.11
C ARG A 10 37.43 16.04 24.05
N THR A 11 36.30 15.65 23.47
CA THR A 11 35.41 14.57 23.98
C THR A 11 34.42 14.18 22.87
N GLN A 12 34.95 13.73 21.73
CA GLN A 12 34.20 12.93 20.77
C GLN A 12 34.83 11.54 20.74
N ASP A 13 34.36 10.69 21.65
CA ASP A 13 34.47 9.24 21.52
C ASP A 13 33.12 8.66 21.98
N MET A 14 32.12 8.80 21.11
CA MET A 14 30.95 7.93 21.09
C MET A 14 30.95 7.22 19.73
N PRO A 15 30.87 5.88 19.70
CA PRO A 15 31.01 5.14 18.46
C PRO A 15 29.81 5.44 17.53
N LEU A 16 30.13 5.78 16.29
CA LEU A 16 29.23 6.04 15.15
C LEU A 16 28.37 4.82 14.72
N SER A 17 28.22 3.81 15.58
CA SER A 17 27.45 2.59 15.35
C SER A 17 26.04 2.60 15.96
N GLN A 18 25.60 3.69 16.60
CA GLN A 18 24.27 3.78 17.27
C GLN A 18 23.28 4.79 16.66
N LEU A 19 23.54 5.34 15.47
CA LEU A 19 22.68 6.33 14.79
C LEU A 19 21.88 5.76 13.59
N LEU A 20 21.71 4.43 13.52
CA LEU A 20 20.98 3.74 12.45
C LEU A 20 19.67 3.14 12.96
N ILE A 21 18.58 3.92 13.01
CA ILE A 21 17.21 3.37 13.09
C ILE A 21 16.27 4.14 12.15
N PHE A 22 16.63 4.10 10.87
CA PHE A 22 15.71 3.99 9.74
C PHE A 22 16.50 3.24 8.66
N GLN A 23 16.76 1.97 8.93
CA GLN A 23 17.14 1.01 7.90
C GLN A 23 15.99 0.00 7.80
N PRO A 24 15.41 -0.21 6.61
CA PRO A 24 14.63 -1.41 6.37
C PRO A 24 15.56 -2.62 6.59
N GLY A 25 15.01 -3.72 7.11
CA GLY A 25 15.78 -4.95 7.34
C GLY A 25 16.58 -5.37 6.09
N PRO A 26 17.66 -6.14 6.27
CA PRO A 26 18.63 -6.44 5.21
C PRO A 26 18.06 -7.50 4.25
N GLN A 27 17.13 -7.09 3.39
CA GLN A 27 16.84 -7.77 2.11
C GLN A 27 16.62 -6.80 0.94
N SER A 28 16.72 -5.49 1.16
CA SER A 28 16.48 -4.48 0.10
C SER A 28 17.71 -3.65 -0.28
N VAL A 29 18.90 -3.97 0.23
CA VAL A 29 20.13 -3.21 -0.02
C VAL A 29 21.30 -4.12 -0.42
N ILE A 30 21.16 -4.77 -1.57
CA ILE A 30 22.30 -5.14 -2.42
C ILE A 30 21.96 -4.71 -3.83
N LEU A 31 22.17 -3.42 -4.12
CA LEU A 31 22.88 -2.97 -5.31
C LEU A 31 22.98 -1.45 -5.22
N LEU A 32 24.17 -0.92 -5.53
CA LEU A 32 24.58 0.50 -5.52
C LEU A 32 25.25 0.94 -4.20
N LEU A 33 26.54 0.62 -4.05
CA LEU A 33 27.64 1.60 -4.18
C LEU A 33 28.99 0.97 -3.79
N THR A 34 29.64 0.29 -4.73
CA THR A 34 31.12 0.22 -4.79
C THR A 34 31.52 0.28 -6.26
N PHE A 35 31.96 1.44 -6.72
CA PHE A 35 32.65 1.59 -8.00
C PHE A 35 33.85 2.53 -7.77
N GLN A 36 35.03 1.96 -7.53
CA GLN A 36 36.29 2.39 -8.16
C GLN A 36 37.47 1.55 -7.65
N ARG A 37 37.93 0.61 -8.49
CA ARG A 37 39.36 0.49 -8.79
C ARG A 37 39.58 -0.12 -10.17
N GLN A 38 40.18 0.71 -11.02
CA GLN A 38 41.03 0.47 -12.19
C GLN A 38 40.88 -0.86 -12.95
N VAL A 39 40.44 -0.75 -14.21
CA VAL A 39 40.86 -1.66 -15.28
C VAL A 39 41.30 -0.80 -16.47
N ASP A 40 42.52 -1.05 -16.92
CA ASP A 40 43.19 -0.37 -18.02
C ASP A 40 42.46 -0.55 -19.36
N SER A 41 42.55 0.52 -20.14
CA SER A 41 41.99 0.69 -21.48
C SER A 41 42.67 -0.21 -22.52
N THR A 42 41.91 -1.05 -23.23
CA THR A 42 42.24 -1.49 -24.60
C THR A 42 40.98 -1.49 -25.49
N PRO A 43 41.10 -1.22 -26.80
CA PRO A 43 40.05 -0.58 -27.57
C PRO A 43 39.01 -1.54 -28.13
N VAL A 44 37.78 -1.01 -28.23
CA VAL A 44 36.61 -1.62 -28.87
C VAL A 44 36.83 -1.75 -30.38
N MET A 45 36.73 -2.97 -30.93
CA MET A 45 36.43 -3.19 -32.34
C MET A 45 34.92 -3.36 -32.55
N ARG A 46 34.37 -2.58 -33.47
CA ARG A 46 32.99 -2.64 -33.96
C ARG A 46 32.77 -3.92 -34.78
N SER A 47 31.59 -4.54 -34.65
CA SER A 47 31.00 -5.30 -35.76
C SER A 47 29.46 -5.24 -35.75
N GLU A 48 28.99 -4.80 -36.92
CA GLU A 48 27.70 -4.71 -37.64
C GLU A 48 26.50 -5.67 -37.35
N PRO A 49 25.31 -5.44 -37.98
CA PRO A 49 24.00 -5.60 -37.34
C PRO A 49 23.21 -6.90 -37.65
N ASN A 50 22.31 -7.22 -36.69
CA ASN A 50 20.95 -7.77 -36.79
C ASN A 50 20.66 -9.06 -37.61
N GLN A 51 20.41 -10.18 -36.92
CA GLN A 51 19.52 -11.25 -37.41
C GLN A 51 18.62 -11.78 -36.27
N ARG A 52 17.31 -11.81 -36.53
CA ARG A 52 16.23 -12.18 -35.60
C ARG A 52 16.41 -13.61 -35.09
N ARG A 53 16.72 -13.78 -33.81
CA ARG A 53 16.88 -15.10 -33.16
C ARG A 53 15.53 -15.62 -32.69
N GLN A 54 14.99 -16.63 -33.38
CA GLN A 54 13.71 -17.27 -33.03
C GLN A 54 13.85 -18.22 -31.83
N ARG A 55 12.80 -18.27 -31.01
CA ARG A 55 12.68 -19.19 -29.87
C ARG A 55 12.51 -20.62 -30.41
N ALA A 56 13.33 -21.55 -29.92
CA ALA A 56 13.19 -22.96 -30.31
C ALA A 56 11.83 -23.51 -29.86
N SER A 57 11.16 -24.29 -30.71
CA SER A 57 9.86 -24.92 -30.42
C SER A 57 9.92 -25.94 -29.27
N ARG A 58 11.12 -26.47 -28.99
CA ARG A 58 11.42 -27.39 -27.89
C ARG A 58 12.78 -27.05 -27.28
N ALA A 59 12.86 -27.01 -25.95
CA ALA A 59 14.13 -26.87 -25.25
C ALA A 59 14.91 -28.20 -25.24
N CYS A 60 16.24 -28.13 -25.39
CA CYS A 60 17.13 -29.27 -25.21
C CYS A 60 17.22 -29.72 -23.76
N ASP A 61 17.77 -30.91 -23.53
CA ASP A 61 17.82 -31.54 -22.20
C ASP A 61 18.58 -30.65 -21.19
N PHE A 62 19.72 -30.07 -21.61
CA PHE A 62 20.53 -29.16 -20.79
C PHE A 62 19.79 -27.87 -20.42
N CYS A 63 19.19 -27.19 -21.40
CA CYS A 63 18.45 -25.96 -21.15
C CYS A 63 17.21 -26.21 -20.29
N HIS A 64 16.52 -27.33 -20.50
CA HIS A 64 15.37 -27.73 -19.69
C HIS A 64 15.77 -28.04 -18.25
N ALA A 65 16.83 -28.82 -18.03
CA ALA A 65 17.28 -29.19 -16.68
C ALA A 65 17.73 -27.99 -15.84
N ARG A 66 18.23 -26.92 -16.47
CA ARG A 66 18.71 -25.71 -15.79
C ARG A 66 17.76 -24.51 -15.87
N GLY A 67 16.56 -24.68 -16.43
CA GLY A 67 15.60 -23.58 -16.62
C GLY A 67 16.12 -22.45 -17.51
N LEU A 68 17.08 -22.74 -18.40
CA LEU A 68 17.70 -21.75 -19.29
C LEU A 68 16.91 -21.61 -20.59
N ARG A 69 16.93 -20.41 -21.17
CA ARG A 69 16.30 -20.13 -22.48
C ARG A 69 17.08 -20.86 -23.59
N CYS A 70 16.40 -21.73 -24.35
CA CYS A 70 16.98 -22.45 -25.48
C CYS A 70 16.78 -21.66 -26.78
N LEU A 71 17.88 -21.18 -27.38
CA LEU A 71 17.87 -20.39 -28.62
C LEU A 71 18.41 -21.22 -29.78
N GLN A 72 17.64 -21.32 -30.86
CA GLN A 72 18.03 -22.09 -32.04
C GLN A 72 19.15 -21.37 -32.79
N ALA A 73 20.20 -22.09 -33.18
CA ALA A 73 21.21 -21.56 -34.09
C ALA A 73 20.62 -21.49 -35.50
N GLN A 74 20.92 -20.42 -36.25
CA GLN A 74 20.52 -20.34 -37.65
C GLN A 74 21.19 -21.45 -38.47
N GLU A 75 20.36 -22.10 -39.27
CA GLU A 75 20.62 -23.10 -40.31
C GLU A 75 21.94 -23.88 -40.23
N SER A 76 21.81 -25.16 -39.85
CA SER A 76 22.79 -26.27 -39.95
C SER A 76 23.68 -26.61 -38.74
N ARG A 77 23.50 -26.01 -37.56
CA ARG A 77 24.11 -26.53 -36.31
C ARG A 77 23.09 -27.28 -35.44
N ALA A 78 23.47 -28.51 -35.04
CA ALA A 78 22.66 -29.35 -34.16
C ALA A 78 22.57 -28.82 -32.71
N ASP A 79 23.53 -27.97 -32.31
CA ASP A 79 23.62 -27.41 -30.96
C ASP A 79 22.94 -26.04 -30.86
N CYS A 80 22.20 -25.81 -29.77
CA CYS A 80 21.59 -24.51 -29.48
C CYS A 80 22.66 -23.50 -29.02
N VAL A 81 22.42 -22.20 -29.28
CA VAL A 81 23.37 -21.11 -28.93
C VAL A 81 23.74 -21.16 -27.45
N THR A 82 22.77 -21.50 -26.61
CA THR A 82 22.97 -21.62 -25.16
C THR A 82 23.92 -22.78 -24.83
N CYS A 83 23.81 -23.94 -25.47
CA CYS A 83 24.74 -25.05 -25.23
C CYS A 83 26.14 -24.74 -25.76
N THR A 84 26.25 -24.08 -26.92
CA THR A 84 27.53 -23.64 -27.48
C THR A 84 28.26 -22.68 -26.55
N ASN A 85 27.57 -21.70 -25.98
CA ASN A 85 28.18 -20.73 -25.05
C ASN A 85 28.67 -21.38 -23.75
N TYR A 86 27.98 -22.43 -23.30
CA TYR A 86 28.36 -23.17 -22.09
C TYR A 86 29.36 -24.29 -22.37
N GLY A 87 29.77 -24.50 -23.62
CA GLY A 87 30.72 -25.57 -24.00
C GLY A 87 30.21 -26.98 -23.71
N VAL A 88 28.89 -27.17 -23.69
CA VAL A 88 28.25 -28.45 -23.36
C VAL A 88 27.56 -29.05 -24.59
N LYS A 89 27.52 -30.38 -24.66
CA LYS A 89 26.84 -31.10 -25.74
C LYS A 89 25.32 -30.89 -25.68
N CYS A 90 24.70 -30.46 -26.78
CA CYS A 90 23.25 -30.34 -26.87
C CYS A 90 22.63 -31.70 -27.18
N THR A 91 21.70 -32.16 -26.34
CA THR A 91 20.96 -33.42 -26.57
C THR A 91 19.45 -33.22 -26.53
N MET A 92 18.73 -34.02 -27.30
CA MET A 92 17.26 -34.01 -27.42
C MET A 92 16.68 -35.40 -27.08
N ASN A 93 17.23 -36.05 -26.07
CA ASN A 93 16.92 -37.44 -25.73
C ASN A 93 15.65 -37.59 -24.89
N ARG A 94 15.04 -36.47 -24.43
CA ARG A 94 13.78 -36.52 -23.70
C ARG A 94 12.66 -37.18 -24.54
N PRO A 95 12.00 -38.25 -24.05
CA PRO A 95 10.89 -38.89 -24.73
C PRO A 95 9.66 -37.97 -24.79
N ILE A 96 9.00 -37.93 -25.94
CA ILE A 96 7.77 -37.14 -26.16
C ILE A 96 6.62 -37.88 -25.47
N ARG A 97 6.13 -37.35 -24.34
CA ARG A 97 4.85 -37.79 -23.78
C ARG A 97 3.73 -37.21 -24.64
N ARG A 98 3.16 -38.02 -25.54
CA ARG A 98 1.90 -37.68 -26.21
C ARG A 98 0.83 -37.55 -25.12
N ARG A 99 0.30 -36.34 -24.90
CA ARG A 99 -0.96 -36.20 -24.12
C ARG A 99 -2.04 -36.93 -24.93
N GLY A 100 -2.50 -38.06 -24.41
CA GLY A 100 -3.52 -38.87 -25.06
C GLY A 100 -4.85 -38.12 -25.14
N ARG A 101 -5.53 -38.26 -26.28
CA ARG A 101 -6.95 -37.95 -26.43
C ARG A 101 -7.71 -39.01 -25.62
N LYS A 102 -8.63 -38.59 -24.74
CA LYS A 102 -9.46 -39.50 -23.94
C LYS A 102 -10.27 -40.43 -24.88
N PRO A 103 -10.46 -41.72 -24.57
CA PRO A 103 -11.13 -42.65 -25.48
C PRO A 103 -12.62 -42.33 -25.57
N THR A 104 -13.17 -42.34 -26.77
CA THR A 104 -14.63 -42.31 -27.02
C THR A 104 -15.14 -43.73 -26.91
N VAL A 105 -16.03 -44.00 -25.93
CA VAL A 105 -16.83 -45.22 -25.86
C VAL A 105 -18.26 -44.86 -26.32
N PRO A 106 -18.88 -45.62 -27.24
CA PRO A 106 -20.23 -45.35 -27.70
C PRO A 106 -21.28 -46.00 -26.78
N GLY A 107 -22.31 -45.21 -26.47
CA GLY A 107 -23.70 -45.65 -26.29
C GLY A 107 -24.04 -46.51 -25.07
N SER A 108 -24.62 -45.89 -24.05
CA SER A 108 -25.71 -46.50 -23.28
C SER A 108 -26.69 -45.37 -22.92
N ASP A 109 -27.86 -45.42 -23.54
CA ASP A 109 -29.03 -44.62 -23.20
C ASP A 109 -29.38 -44.83 -21.74
N GLU A 110 -29.46 -43.76 -20.94
CA GLU A 110 -30.21 -43.76 -19.69
C GLU A 110 -30.52 -42.32 -19.26
N LEU A 111 -31.78 -41.95 -19.54
CA LEU A 111 -32.71 -41.10 -18.79
C LEU A 111 -32.13 -39.92 -18.00
N ASP A 112 -32.40 -38.75 -18.59
CA ASP A 112 -32.42 -37.40 -18.02
C ASP A 112 -33.19 -37.36 -16.67
N ASP A 113 -32.45 -37.16 -15.58
CA ASP A 113 -32.99 -36.55 -14.37
C ASP A 113 -32.19 -35.27 -14.08
N GLY A 114 -32.88 -34.15 -14.26
CA GLY A 114 -32.32 -32.81 -14.32
C GLY A 114 -31.90 -32.28 -12.96
N GLN A 115 -30.71 -32.66 -12.49
CA GLN A 115 -29.96 -31.86 -11.52
C GLN A 115 -28.96 -30.97 -12.26
N PRO A 116 -28.99 -29.64 -12.07
CA PRO A 116 -27.93 -28.79 -12.61
C PRO A 116 -26.64 -29.20 -11.90
N LYS A 117 -25.66 -29.67 -12.68
CA LYS A 117 -24.28 -29.72 -12.23
C LYS A 117 -23.92 -28.28 -11.86
N ASP A 118 -23.69 -28.01 -10.58
CA ASP A 118 -23.03 -26.79 -10.13
C ASP A 118 -21.77 -26.63 -10.97
N GLU A 119 -21.83 -25.76 -11.97
CA GLU A 119 -20.64 -25.27 -12.66
C GLU A 119 -19.79 -24.66 -11.55
N ASP A 120 -18.60 -25.20 -11.34
CA ASP A 120 -17.56 -24.56 -10.54
C ASP A 120 -17.59 -23.07 -10.88
N PRO A 121 -18.00 -22.18 -9.94
CA PRO A 121 -18.22 -20.79 -10.28
C PRO A 121 -16.84 -20.18 -10.48
N GLY A 122 -16.32 -20.30 -11.70
CA GLY A 122 -15.03 -19.76 -12.07
C GLY A 122 -14.96 -18.30 -11.63
N PHE A 123 -13.75 -17.81 -11.34
CA PHE A 123 -13.57 -16.47 -10.76
C PHE A 123 -14.26 -15.34 -11.58
N LYS A 124 -14.58 -15.57 -12.86
CA LYS A 124 -15.34 -14.65 -13.72
C LYS A 124 -16.87 -14.78 -13.61
N SER A 125 -17.40 -15.60 -12.70
CA SER A 125 -18.84 -15.80 -12.48
C SER A 125 -19.48 -14.48 -12.06
N VAL A 126 -20.55 -14.09 -12.76
CA VAL A 126 -21.30 -12.85 -12.49
C VAL A 126 -21.82 -12.82 -11.04
N ARG A 127 -22.22 -13.97 -10.50
CA ARG A 127 -22.67 -14.09 -9.10
C ARG A 127 -21.55 -13.77 -8.12
N THR A 128 -20.36 -14.35 -8.34
CA THR A 128 -19.17 -14.11 -7.53
C THR A 128 -18.75 -12.63 -7.62
N ILE A 129 -18.65 -12.09 -8.83
CA ILE A 129 -18.28 -10.69 -9.07
C ILE A 129 -19.24 -9.72 -8.35
N ARG A 130 -20.56 -9.88 -8.52
CA ARG A 130 -21.55 -9.02 -7.84
C ARG A 130 -21.40 -9.08 -6.31
N ARG A 131 -21.09 -10.26 -5.77
CA ARG A 131 -20.87 -10.43 -4.33
C ARG A 131 -19.58 -9.75 -3.87
N LEU A 132 -18.50 -9.87 -4.63
CA LEU A 132 -17.24 -9.17 -4.36
C LEU A 132 -17.43 -7.64 -4.42
N ILE A 133 -18.18 -7.11 -5.38
CA ILE A 133 -18.51 -5.67 -5.43
C ILE A 133 -19.24 -5.24 -4.14
N ARG A 134 -20.21 -6.03 -3.66
CA ARG A 134 -20.90 -5.73 -2.38
C ARG A 134 -19.94 -5.79 -1.19
N ILE A 135 -18.99 -6.71 -1.19
CA ILE A 135 -17.93 -6.78 -0.16
C ILE A 135 -17.06 -5.51 -0.21
N TYR A 136 -16.72 -5.00 -1.41
CA TYR A 136 -16.02 -3.72 -1.55
C TYR A 136 -16.82 -2.57 -0.93
N CYS A 137 -18.12 -2.48 -1.25
CA CYS A 137 -19.03 -1.47 -0.69
C CYS A 137 -19.10 -1.57 0.84
N ASN A 138 -19.17 -2.79 1.36
CA ASN A 138 -19.26 -3.07 2.79
C ASN A 138 -17.95 -2.76 3.53
N THR A 139 -16.80 -2.77 2.85
CA THR A 139 -15.49 -2.65 3.51
C THR A 139 -14.73 -1.42 3.03
N MET A 140 -13.93 -1.56 1.97
CA MET A 140 -12.98 -0.56 1.50
C MET A 140 -13.62 0.77 1.15
N TYR A 141 -14.81 0.76 0.55
CA TYR A 141 -15.55 1.98 0.21
C TYR A 141 -15.93 2.78 1.46
N GLN A 142 -16.45 2.13 2.49
CA GLN A 142 -16.85 2.77 3.74
C GLN A 142 -15.64 3.28 4.54
N CYS A 143 -14.49 2.63 4.41
CA CYS A 143 -13.36 2.80 5.31
C CYS A 143 -12.26 3.73 4.78
N TYR A 144 -11.80 3.53 3.54
CA TYR A 144 -10.58 4.22 3.05
C TYR A 144 -10.64 4.69 1.61
N PHE A 145 -11.13 3.85 0.70
CA PHE A 145 -10.89 3.98 -0.74
C PHE A 145 -12.19 4.02 -1.55
N PRO A 146 -13.07 5.02 -1.36
CA PRO A 146 -14.25 5.21 -2.20
C PRO A 146 -13.86 5.75 -3.59
N PHE A 147 -13.22 4.95 -4.43
CA PHE A 147 -12.71 5.38 -5.74
C PHE A 147 -13.80 5.62 -6.79
N LEU A 148 -14.94 4.96 -6.61
CA LEU A 148 -16.16 5.13 -7.38
C LEU A 148 -17.25 5.60 -6.45
N SER A 149 -18.24 6.34 -6.94
CA SER A 149 -19.46 6.61 -6.17
C SER A 149 -20.25 5.32 -5.95
N GLU A 150 -21.04 5.25 -4.88
CA GLU A 150 -21.81 4.05 -4.55
C GLU A 150 -22.80 3.65 -5.65
N SER A 151 -23.48 4.64 -6.26
CA SER A 151 -24.40 4.40 -7.37
C SER A 151 -23.69 3.84 -8.60
N ASP A 152 -22.50 4.35 -8.89
CA ASP A 152 -21.68 3.89 -10.01
C ASP A 152 -21.16 2.47 -9.74
N LEU A 153 -20.64 2.20 -8.55
CA LEU A 153 -20.11 0.89 -8.17
C LEU A 153 -21.17 -0.23 -8.24
N LEU A 154 -22.41 0.06 -7.83
CA LEU A 154 -23.51 -0.92 -7.86
C LEU A 154 -24.18 -1.04 -9.24
N GLY A 155 -24.27 0.05 -10.00
CA GLY A 155 -24.98 0.06 -11.28
C GLY A 155 -24.12 -0.31 -12.50
N ARG A 156 -22.83 0.06 -12.51
CA ARG A 156 -21.97 0.00 -13.71
C ARG A 156 -21.85 -1.40 -14.33
N TRP A 157 -21.79 -2.43 -13.50
CA TRP A 157 -21.62 -3.82 -13.93
C TRP A 157 -22.82 -4.71 -13.56
N GLU A 158 -23.99 -4.11 -13.35
CA GLU A 158 -25.21 -4.85 -13.03
C GLU A 158 -25.63 -5.76 -14.19
N THR A 159 -25.50 -5.28 -15.42
CA THR A 159 -25.91 -5.98 -16.66
C THR A 159 -24.92 -7.06 -17.11
N GLY A 160 -23.68 -7.06 -16.62
CA GLY A 160 -22.67 -8.05 -16.96
C GLY A 160 -21.23 -7.57 -16.80
N VAL A 161 -20.29 -8.46 -17.13
CA VAL A 161 -18.84 -8.15 -17.14
C VAL A 161 -18.52 -7.32 -18.40
N PRO A 162 -17.76 -6.21 -18.27
CA PRO A 162 -17.39 -5.36 -19.40
C PRO A 162 -16.39 -6.06 -20.33
N ASP A 163 -16.15 -5.45 -21.49
CA ASP A 163 -15.18 -5.95 -22.47
C ASP A 163 -13.75 -6.00 -21.91
N GLN A 164 -13.03 -7.07 -22.22
CA GLN A 164 -11.76 -7.42 -21.56
C GLN A 164 -10.59 -6.52 -21.93
N ASP A 165 -10.72 -5.73 -22.99
CA ASP A 165 -9.65 -4.87 -23.51
C ASP A 165 -9.75 -3.43 -22.99
N GLY A 166 -10.78 -3.10 -22.20
CA GLY A 166 -11.02 -1.76 -21.68
C GLY A 166 -10.54 -1.52 -20.23
N ALA A 167 -10.34 -0.25 -19.88
CA ALA A 167 -9.98 0.18 -18.52
C ALA A 167 -11.05 -0.20 -17.48
N SER A 168 -12.32 -0.26 -17.88
CA SER A 168 -13.42 -0.69 -17.00
C SER A 168 -13.26 -2.14 -16.52
N TYR A 169 -12.79 -3.06 -17.38
CA TYR A 169 -12.53 -4.45 -17.00
C TYR A 169 -11.32 -4.57 -16.09
N LEU A 170 -10.24 -3.84 -16.40
CA LEU A 170 -9.07 -3.73 -15.52
C LEU A 170 -9.49 -3.28 -14.11
N LEU A 171 -10.33 -2.25 -14.04
CA LEU A 171 -10.85 -1.72 -12.78
C LEU A 171 -11.70 -2.76 -12.03
N LEU A 172 -12.61 -3.45 -12.72
CA LEU A 172 -13.43 -4.49 -12.13
C LEU A 172 -12.58 -5.61 -11.50
N MET A 173 -11.55 -6.08 -12.22
CA MET A 173 -10.65 -7.12 -11.70
C MET A 173 -9.85 -6.62 -10.48
N ALA A 174 -9.41 -5.35 -10.48
CA ALA A 174 -8.74 -4.75 -9.32
C ALA A 174 -9.67 -4.64 -8.09
N VAL A 175 -10.93 -4.24 -8.29
CA VAL A 175 -11.96 -4.23 -7.23
C VAL A 175 -12.17 -5.66 -6.69
N CYS A 176 -12.29 -6.65 -7.57
CA CYS A 176 -12.46 -8.04 -7.17
C CYS A 176 -11.26 -8.55 -6.36
N ALA A 177 -10.02 -8.24 -6.75
CA ALA A 177 -8.81 -8.65 -6.03
C ALA A 177 -8.80 -8.15 -4.58
N VAL A 178 -9.05 -6.85 -4.37
CA VAL A 178 -9.12 -6.24 -3.03
C VAL A 178 -10.26 -6.83 -2.21
N SER A 179 -11.43 -7.02 -2.81
CA SER A 179 -12.62 -7.56 -2.13
C SER A 179 -12.43 -9.02 -1.74
N CYS A 180 -11.79 -9.79 -2.61
CA CYS A 180 -11.50 -11.20 -2.39
C CYS A 180 -10.47 -11.37 -1.26
N GLN A 181 -9.49 -10.46 -1.19
CA GLN A 181 -8.55 -10.41 -0.07
C GLN A 181 -9.25 -10.11 1.26
N ALA A 182 -10.19 -9.16 1.29
CA ALA A 182 -10.98 -8.87 2.48
C ALA A 182 -11.86 -10.08 2.88
N ALA A 183 -12.48 -10.75 1.91
CA ALA A 183 -13.28 -11.95 2.14
C ALA A 183 -12.43 -13.10 2.72
N ALA A 184 -11.23 -13.33 2.17
CA ALA A 184 -10.33 -14.38 2.63
C ALA A 184 -9.88 -14.18 4.10
N LEU A 185 -9.82 -12.93 4.57
CA LEU A 185 -9.49 -12.59 5.96
C LEU A 185 -10.73 -12.50 6.87
N ASN A 186 -11.93 -12.83 6.38
CA ASN A 186 -13.21 -12.60 7.07
C ASN A 186 -13.32 -11.16 7.59
N ALA A 187 -12.85 -10.20 6.80
CA ALA A 187 -12.80 -8.79 7.13
C ALA A 187 -13.99 -8.04 6.51
N VAL A 188 -15.21 -8.43 6.88
CA VAL A 188 -16.47 -7.82 6.42
C VAL A 188 -17.33 -7.38 7.60
N PHE A 189 -18.07 -6.29 7.47
CA PHE A 189 -19.03 -5.85 8.49
C PHE A 189 -20.34 -6.65 8.44
N ASP A 190 -20.68 -7.22 7.29
CA ASP A 190 -21.88 -8.05 7.10
C ASP A 190 -21.49 -9.48 6.69
N ASP A 191 -21.53 -10.40 7.65
CA ASP A 191 -21.15 -11.81 7.47
C ASP A 191 -22.07 -12.54 6.47
N ALA A 192 -23.30 -12.06 6.25
CA ALA A 192 -24.19 -12.61 5.23
C ALA A 192 -23.58 -12.50 3.82
N LEU A 193 -22.60 -11.60 3.61
CA LEU A 193 -21.85 -11.50 2.36
C LEU A 193 -20.82 -12.64 2.16
N LEU A 194 -20.54 -13.46 3.17
CA LEU A 194 -19.64 -14.61 3.05
C LEU A 194 -20.36 -15.96 2.93
N GLU A 195 -21.61 -16.05 3.41
CA GLU A 195 -22.38 -17.30 3.43
C GLU A 195 -22.54 -17.97 2.06
N GLY A 196 -21.91 -19.13 1.85
CA GLY A 196 -21.98 -19.84 0.57
C GLY A 196 -21.21 -19.17 -0.56
N LEU A 197 -20.29 -18.24 -0.25
CA LEU A 197 -19.30 -17.76 -1.22
C LEU A 197 -18.09 -18.71 -1.20
N CYS A 198 -17.84 -19.40 -2.30
CA CYS A 198 -16.54 -20.03 -2.53
C CYS A 198 -15.55 -18.91 -2.89
N VAL A 199 -14.70 -18.52 -1.96
CA VAL A 199 -13.75 -17.41 -2.14
C VAL A 199 -12.62 -17.88 -3.06
N PRO A 200 -12.50 -17.33 -4.29
CA PRO A 200 -11.37 -17.66 -5.15
C PRO A 200 -10.06 -17.12 -4.55
N GLU A 201 -8.91 -17.51 -5.10
CA GLU A 201 -7.66 -16.86 -4.70
C GLU A 201 -7.63 -15.41 -5.20
N SER A 202 -7.41 -14.47 -4.29
CA SER A 202 -7.36 -13.04 -4.60
C SER A 202 -6.29 -12.70 -5.66
N ASP A 203 -5.20 -13.47 -5.69
CA ASP A 203 -4.12 -13.37 -6.67
C ASP A 203 -4.57 -13.66 -8.11
N GLN A 204 -5.62 -14.45 -8.32
CA GLN A 204 -6.15 -14.72 -9.66
C GLN A 204 -6.72 -13.44 -10.29
N TYR A 205 -7.51 -12.68 -9.51
CA TYR A 205 -8.05 -11.40 -9.96
C TYR A 205 -6.97 -10.34 -10.13
N PHE A 206 -5.99 -10.32 -9.21
CA PHE A 206 -4.85 -9.41 -9.33
C PHE A 206 -4.04 -9.70 -10.60
N SER A 207 -3.65 -10.95 -10.83
CA SER A 207 -2.91 -11.37 -12.02
C SER A 207 -3.68 -11.11 -13.31
N GLU A 208 -4.99 -11.33 -13.32
CA GLU A 208 -5.86 -10.98 -14.44
C GLU A 208 -5.82 -9.46 -14.70
N ALA A 209 -5.99 -8.63 -13.66
CA ALA A 209 -5.87 -7.18 -13.79
C ALA A 209 -4.49 -6.77 -14.33
N VAL A 210 -3.40 -7.30 -13.76
CA VAL A 210 -2.03 -7.01 -14.21
C VAL A 210 -1.86 -7.34 -15.70
N SER A 211 -2.43 -8.45 -16.17
CA SER A 211 -2.35 -8.87 -17.57
C SER A 211 -2.99 -7.89 -18.56
N LYS A 212 -3.93 -7.06 -18.08
CA LYS A 212 -4.66 -6.06 -18.85
C LYS A 212 -4.07 -4.65 -18.73
N VAL A 213 -3.01 -4.46 -17.96
CA VAL A 213 -2.29 -3.18 -17.90
C VAL A 213 -1.58 -2.94 -19.24
N PRO A 214 -1.91 -1.87 -19.97
CA PRO A 214 -1.31 -1.61 -21.27
C PRO A 214 0.17 -1.24 -21.11
N ALA A 215 1.02 -1.65 -22.06
CA ALA A 215 2.43 -1.31 -22.07
C ALA A 215 2.67 0.20 -22.30
N ARG A 216 1.73 0.87 -22.97
CA ARG A 216 1.71 2.32 -23.22
C ARG A 216 0.26 2.77 -23.16
N ILE A 217 -0.01 3.83 -22.43
CA ILE A 217 -1.34 4.46 -22.40
C ILE A 217 -1.33 5.57 -23.46
N GLY A 218 -2.20 5.45 -24.47
CA GLY A 218 -2.32 6.46 -25.52
C GLY A 218 -2.79 7.81 -24.96
N GLN A 219 -2.62 8.90 -25.73
CA GLN A 219 -3.07 10.23 -25.29
C GLN A 219 -4.60 10.28 -25.08
N SER A 220 -5.39 9.65 -25.95
CA SER A 220 -6.85 9.57 -25.82
C SER A 220 -7.30 8.73 -24.63
N GLU A 221 -6.61 7.61 -24.38
CA GLU A 221 -6.89 6.68 -23.27
C GLU A 221 -6.42 7.22 -21.92
N SER A 222 -5.42 8.12 -21.92
CA SER A 222 -4.88 8.71 -20.69
C SER A 222 -5.89 9.56 -19.92
N GLN A 223 -6.96 10.01 -20.58
CA GLN A 223 -8.04 10.77 -19.94
C GLN A 223 -9.05 9.87 -19.21
N ASP A 224 -9.00 8.55 -19.42
CA ASP A 224 -9.87 7.61 -18.74
C ASP A 224 -9.44 7.46 -17.27
N LEU A 225 -10.33 7.92 -16.38
CA LEU A 225 -10.13 7.90 -14.94
C LEU A 225 -10.01 6.47 -14.39
N ASP A 226 -10.54 5.47 -15.11
CA ASP A 226 -10.51 4.08 -14.67
C ASP A 226 -9.08 3.50 -14.64
N TYR A 227 -8.14 4.02 -15.44
CA TYR A 227 -6.72 3.64 -15.30
C TYR A 227 -6.14 4.11 -13.95
N LEU A 228 -6.41 5.37 -13.57
CA LEU A 228 -5.97 5.91 -12.28
C LEU A 228 -6.59 5.14 -11.12
N ARG A 229 -7.90 4.84 -11.19
CA ARG A 229 -8.60 4.02 -10.19
C ARG A 229 -7.98 2.63 -10.08
N SER A 230 -7.71 2.00 -11.23
CA SER A 230 -7.10 0.67 -11.29
C SER A 230 -5.72 0.64 -10.66
N PHE A 231 -4.83 1.60 -10.99
CA PHE A 231 -3.50 1.66 -10.41
C PHE A 231 -3.54 1.93 -8.90
N GLY A 232 -4.43 2.81 -8.44
CA GLY A 232 -4.61 3.01 -7.00
C GLY A 232 -5.09 1.74 -6.29
N LEU A 233 -6.01 0.97 -6.87
CA LEU A 233 -6.50 -0.27 -6.25
C LEU A 233 -5.47 -1.40 -6.28
N LEU A 234 -4.69 -1.52 -7.35
CA LEU A 234 -3.58 -2.47 -7.41
C LEU A 234 -2.50 -2.11 -6.37
N ALA A 235 -2.27 -0.82 -6.13
CA ALA A 235 -1.41 -0.36 -5.03
C ALA A 235 -2.00 -0.73 -3.65
N VAL A 236 -3.30 -0.54 -3.43
CA VAL A 236 -3.99 -0.95 -2.19
C VAL A 236 -3.86 -2.45 -1.95
N TYR A 237 -4.16 -3.28 -2.97
CA TYR A 237 -4.01 -4.72 -2.89
C TYR A 237 -2.57 -5.12 -2.54
N SER A 238 -1.59 -4.52 -3.22
CA SER A 238 -0.17 -4.81 -2.99
C SER A 238 0.25 -4.46 -1.56
N LEU A 239 -0.28 -3.37 -0.99
CA LEU A 239 -0.05 -3.02 0.41
C LEU A 239 -0.67 -4.06 1.36
N GLN A 240 -1.91 -4.48 1.13
CA GLN A 240 -2.60 -5.49 1.95
C GLN A 240 -1.88 -6.84 1.96
N CYS A 241 -1.29 -7.23 0.82
CA CYS A 241 -0.52 -8.47 0.69
C CYS A 241 0.95 -8.31 1.15
N GLY A 242 1.38 -7.12 1.60
CA GLY A 242 2.77 -6.86 2.00
C GLY A 242 3.78 -6.87 0.85
N ASN A 243 3.32 -6.78 -0.41
CA ASN A 243 4.19 -6.73 -1.59
C ASN A 243 4.58 -5.28 -1.90
N HIS A 244 5.65 -4.82 -1.28
CA HIS A 244 6.13 -3.44 -1.44
C HIS A 244 6.66 -3.11 -2.84
N SER A 245 7.10 -4.12 -3.60
CA SER A 245 7.59 -3.92 -4.98
C SER A 245 6.44 -3.52 -5.89
N ASP A 246 5.33 -4.25 -5.81
CA ASP A 246 4.15 -3.96 -6.62
C ASP A 246 3.43 -2.69 -6.14
N LEU A 247 3.41 -2.43 -4.83
CA LEU A 247 2.95 -1.15 -4.29
C LEU A 247 3.66 0.03 -4.97
N HIS A 248 4.99 0.00 -5.04
CA HIS A 248 5.77 1.04 -5.70
C HIS A 248 5.55 1.11 -7.20
N ARG A 249 5.40 -0.03 -7.86
CA ARG A 249 5.12 -0.11 -9.29
C ARG A 249 3.83 0.60 -9.62
N TYR A 250 2.76 0.32 -8.90
CA TYR A 250 1.44 0.88 -9.19
C TYR A 250 1.26 2.32 -8.69
N LEU A 251 1.84 2.70 -7.55
CA LEU A 251 1.95 4.12 -7.18
C LEU A 251 2.74 4.89 -8.23
N GLY A 252 3.84 4.32 -8.75
CA GLY A 252 4.63 4.93 -9.81
C GLY A 252 3.82 5.17 -11.10
N LEU A 253 3.05 4.17 -11.55
CA LEU A 253 2.17 4.31 -12.71
C LEU A 253 1.05 5.35 -12.48
N TYR A 254 0.44 5.34 -11.29
CA TYR A 254 -0.55 6.34 -10.90
C TYR A 254 0.02 7.76 -10.96
N HIS A 255 1.15 8.01 -10.29
CA HIS A 255 1.76 9.34 -10.24
C HIS A 255 2.27 9.81 -11.61
N ALA A 256 2.80 8.90 -12.44
CA ALA A 256 3.16 9.22 -13.81
C ALA A 256 1.94 9.70 -14.62
N LEU A 257 0.80 9.03 -14.46
CA LEU A 257 -0.43 9.40 -15.15
C LEU A 257 -1.04 10.70 -14.58
N VAL A 258 -0.95 10.95 -13.27
CA VAL A 258 -1.32 12.25 -12.65
C VAL A 258 -0.50 13.40 -13.22
N ALA A 259 0.82 13.19 -13.42
CA ALA A 259 1.69 14.19 -14.02
C ALA A 259 1.36 14.42 -15.51
N GLN A 260 1.10 13.33 -16.25
CA GLN A 260 0.75 13.38 -17.68
C GLN A 260 -0.60 14.08 -17.93
N THR A 261 -1.61 13.79 -17.11
CA THR A 261 -2.99 14.29 -17.29
C THR A 261 -3.25 15.62 -16.60
N GLY A 262 -2.37 16.05 -15.69
CA GLY A 262 -2.58 17.25 -14.90
C GLY A 262 -3.60 17.08 -13.76
N LEU A 263 -3.87 15.84 -13.30
CA LEU A 263 -4.89 15.60 -12.25
C LEU A 263 -4.61 16.35 -10.93
N HIS A 264 -3.34 16.70 -10.65
CA HIS A 264 -2.93 17.46 -9.47
C HIS A 264 -3.38 18.93 -9.47
N ASP A 265 -3.96 19.43 -10.56
CA ASP A 265 -4.36 20.83 -10.73
C ASP A 265 -5.71 20.93 -11.44
N GLU A 266 -6.74 21.34 -10.70
CA GLU A 266 -8.12 21.44 -11.22
C GLU A 266 -8.25 22.38 -12.41
N SER A 267 -7.38 23.39 -12.55
CA SER A 267 -7.41 24.31 -13.69
C SER A 267 -7.11 23.64 -15.03
N ARG A 268 -6.53 22.44 -15.00
CA ARG A 268 -6.18 21.64 -16.20
C ARG A 268 -7.24 20.61 -16.57
N TRP A 269 -8.30 20.48 -15.76
CA TRP A 269 -9.33 19.49 -16.01
C TRP A 269 -10.25 19.96 -17.15
N PRO A 270 -10.79 19.05 -17.97
CA PRO A 270 -11.80 19.42 -18.95
C PRO A 270 -13.07 19.91 -18.27
N GLU A 271 -13.95 20.57 -19.03
CA GLU A 271 -15.29 20.91 -18.54
C GLU A 271 -16.08 19.62 -18.30
N LEU A 272 -16.30 19.31 -17.02
CA LEU A 272 -16.94 18.08 -16.58
C LEU A 272 -18.16 18.39 -15.72
N PRO A 273 -19.16 17.48 -15.68
CA PRO A 273 -20.20 17.53 -14.68
C PRO A 273 -19.59 17.52 -13.28
N MET A 274 -20.19 18.29 -12.37
CA MET A 274 -19.63 18.42 -11.02
C MET A 274 -19.55 17.11 -10.23
N THR A 275 -20.36 16.12 -10.57
CA THR A 275 -20.28 14.76 -10.00
C THR A 275 -18.95 14.09 -10.35
N GLU A 276 -18.49 14.21 -11.60
CA GLU A 276 -17.21 13.65 -12.04
C GLU A 276 -16.02 14.42 -11.46
N VAL A 277 -16.16 15.74 -11.28
CA VAL A 277 -15.18 16.56 -10.57
C VAL A 277 -15.00 16.06 -9.14
N ASP A 278 -16.10 15.80 -8.43
CA ASP A 278 -16.06 15.31 -7.05
C ASP A 278 -15.49 13.87 -6.97
N ASP A 279 -15.71 13.03 -7.98
CA ASP A 279 -15.08 11.69 -8.09
C ASP A 279 -13.56 11.79 -8.30
N ARG A 280 -13.09 12.72 -9.15
CA ARG A 280 -11.64 12.97 -9.37
C ARG A 280 -10.96 13.42 -8.09
N ARG A 281 -11.56 14.39 -7.38
CA ARG A 281 -11.07 14.87 -6.07
C ARG A 281 -10.96 13.72 -5.07
N ARG A 282 -11.99 12.88 -5.01
CA ARG A 282 -12.05 11.74 -4.07
C ARG A 282 -10.94 10.73 -4.36
N LEU A 283 -10.75 10.34 -5.62
CA LEU A 283 -9.67 9.46 -6.03
C LEU A 283 -8.30 10.05 -5.67
N PHE A 284 -8.08 11.32 -6.02
CA PHE A 284 -6.82 12.01 -5.78
C PHE A 284 -6.40 11.94 -4.31
N TRP A 285 -7.28 12.38 -3.41
CA TRP A 285 -7.02 12.43 -1.98
C TRP A 285 -6.94 11.05 -1.32
N CYS A 286 -7.62 10.03 -1.87
CA CYS A 286 -7.44 8.66 -1.40
C CYS A 286 -6.02 8.14 -1.68
N VAL A 287 -5.51 8.34 -2.90
CA VAL A 287 -4.17 7.88 -3.27
C VAL A 287 -3.09 8.75 -2.63
N TYR A 288 -3.34 10.03 -2.41
CA TYR A 288 -2.48 10.90 -1.60
C TYR A 288 -2.28 10.31 -0.19
N ARG A 289 -3.36 9.97 0.52
CA ARG A 289 -3.24 9.35 1.87
C ARG A 289 -2.51 8.02 1.82
N LEU A 290 -2.71 7.21 0.78
CA LEU A 290 -1.96 5.97 0.56
C LEU A 290 -0.45 6.23 0.38
N GLU A 291 -0.06 7.24 -0.40
CA GLU A 291 1.33 7.65 -0.60
C GLU A 291 1.95 8.12 0.72
N ILE A 292 1.27 8.97 1.49
CA ILE A 292 1.80 9.47 2.76
C ILE A 292 1.91 8.34 3.79
N HIS A 293 0.90 7.48 3.90
CA HIS A 293 0.94 6.31 4.78
C HIS A 293 2.12 5.40 4.44
N SER A 294 2.25 4.99 3.18
CA SER A 294 3.34 4.12 2.74
C SER A 294 4.71 4.79 2.91
N ALA A 295 4.85 6.10 2.66
CA ALA A 295 6.08 6.84 2.88
C ALA A 295 6.46 6.89 4.36
N CYS A 296 5.48 7.06 5.25
CA CYS A 296 5.67 7.04 6.70
C CYS A 296 6.21 5.68 7.18
N VAL A 297 5.59 4.59 6.70
CA VAL A 297 5.86 3.23 7.18
C VAL A 297 7.13 2.64 6.56
N LEU A 298 7.29 2.78 5.24
CA LEU A 298 8.36 2.13 4.48
C LEU A 298 9.58 3.03 4.28
N GLY A 299 9.47 4.32 4.62
CA GLY A 299 10.60 5.26 4.56
C GLY A 299 10.95 5.77 3.17
N HIS A 300 10.12 5.52 2.14
CA HIS A 300 10.37 6.03 0.78
C HIS A 300 10.01 7.52 0.63
N VAL A 301 10.44 8.11 -0.49
CA VAL A 301 10.13 9.51 -0.85
C VAL A 301 8.64 9.70 -1.13
N VAL A 302 8.10 10.86 -0.77
CA VAL A 302 6.76 11.32 -1.19
C VAL A 302 6.88 11.87 -2.60
N ARG A 303 6.16 11.28 -3.57
CA ARG A 303 6.30 11.63 -5.00
C ARG A 303 5.56 12.89 -5.41
N LEU A 304 4.42 13.16 -4.77
CA LEU A 304 3.57 14.31 -5.06
C LEU A 304 3.33 15.07 -3.74
N PRO A 305 4.18 16.05 -3.41
CA PRO A 305 4.04 16.81 -2.17
C PRO A 305 2.83 17.73 -2.22
N GLU A 306 2.20 17.96 -1.08
CA GLU A 306 1.00 18.81 -0.95
C GLU A 306 1.20 20.22 -1.53
N SER A 307 2.41 20.78 -1.41
CA SER A 307 2.74 22.12 -1.90
C SER A 307 2.60 22.29 -3.42
N GLN A 308 2.47 21.19 -4.17
CA GLN A 308 2.29 21.18 -5.62
C GLN A 308 0.85 20.78 -6.03
N VAL A 309 -0.06 20.67 -5.07
CA VAL A 309 -1.43 20.21 -5.28
C VAL A 309 -2.40 21.38 -5.27
N SER A 310 -3.18 21.50 -6.35
CA SER A 310 -4.28 22.45 -6.52
C SER A 310 -5.61 21.71 -6.73
N VAL A 311 -5.94 20.81 -5.80
CA VAL A 311 -7.16 19.99 -5.80
C VAL A 311 -7.94 20.26 -4.52
N LEU A 312 -9.22 20.60 -4.64
CA LEU A 312 -10.14 20.83 -3.53
C LEU A 312 -10.68 19.51 -2.97
N TYR A 313 -11.30 19.55 -1.78
CA TYR A 313 -12.03 18.40 -1.26
C TYR A 313 -13.36 18.19 -2.01
N PRO A 314 -13.86 16.94 -2.11
CA PRO A 314 -15.18 16.67 -2.68
C PRO A 314 -16.26 17.51 -1.98
N ARG A 315 -17.20 18.06 -2.75
CA ARG A 315 -18.24 18.92 -2.18
C ARG A 315 -19.22 18.14 -1.33
N LYS A 316 -19.72 18.79 -0.27
CA LYS A 316 -20.87 18.35 0.52
C LYS A 316 -22.13 18.85 -0.18
N THR A 317 -23.07 17.95 -0.47
CA THR A 317 -24.34 18.30 -1.10
C THR A 317 -25.47 18.17 -0.08
N THR A 318 -26.46 19.06 -0.16
CA THR A 318 -27.62 19.07 0.76
C THR A 318 -28.52 17.84 0.61
N SER A 319 -28.40 17.12 -0.51
CA SER A 319 -29.08 15.85 -0.76
C SER A 319 -28.48 14.66 -0.01
N MET A 320 -27.28 14.80 0.58
CA MET A 320 -26.66 13.73 1.37
C MET A 320 -27.36 13.57 2.71
N ASP A 321 -27.55 12.33 3.15
CA ASP A 321 -28.03 12.05 4.50
C ASP A 321 -27.06 12.57 5.58
N ALA A 322 -27.56 12.68 6.81
CA ALA A 322 -26.79 13.20 7.93
C ALA A 322 -25.55 12.34 8.24
N GLU A 323 -25.65 11.02 8.06
CA GLU A 323 -24.55 10.08 8.28
C GLU A 323 -23.40 10.31 7.29
N THR A 324 -23.71 10.43 6.00
CA THR A 324 -22.72 10.63 4.94
C THR A 324 -22.08 12.01 5.06
N GLN A 325 -22.84 13.04 5.47
CA GLN A 325 -22.27 14.36 5.78
C GLN A 325 -21.26 14.27 6.93
N ALA A 326 -21.63 13.58 8.03
CA ALA A 326 -20.77 13.40 9.18
C ALA A 326 -19.52 12.57 8.87
N TRP A 327 -19.68 11.49 8.08
CA TRP A 327 -18.55 10.70 7.59
C TRP A 327 -17.62 11.53 6.70
N THR A 328 -18.17 12.40 5.84
CA THR A 328 -17.36 13.27 4.99
C THR A 328 -16.55 14.26 5.83
N LEU A 329 -17.14 14.81 6.91
CA LEU A 329 -16.42 15.65 7.86
C LEU A 329 -15.24 14.90 8.52
N GLY A 330 -15.46 13.66 8.96
CA GLY A 330 -14.38 12.83 9.52
C GLY A 330 -13.30 12.50 8.49
N TRP A 331 -13.70 12.23 7.26
CA TRP A 331 -12.80 11.91 6.16
C TRP A 331 -11.92 13.09 5.76
N ASP A 332 -12.48 14.30 5.67
CA ASP A 332 -11.74 15.54 5.42
C ASP A 332 -10.71 15.77 6.54
N TYR A 333 -11.14 15.60 7.80
CA TYR A 333 -10.29 15.76 8.97
C TYR A 333 -9.11 14.78 8.99
N ILE A 334 -9.34 13.49 8.66
CA ILE A 334 -8.25 12.52 8.50
C ILE A 334 -7.29 12.97 7.40
N THR A 335 -7.81 13.49 6.29
CA THR A 335 -6.96 13.96 5.18
C THR A 335 -6.08 15.13 5.62
N ASP A 336 -6.60 16.07 6.42
CA ASP A 336 -5.81 17.15 7.02
C ASP A 336 -4.74 16.63 7.99
N LEU A 337 -5.01 15.56 8.74
CA LEU A 337 -4.00 14.89 9.56
C LEU A 337 -2.87 14.29 8.70
N PHE A 338 -3.19 13.65 7.57
CA PHE A 338 -2.18 13.12 6.64
C PHE A 338 -1.35 14.24 5.99
N ARG A 339 -1.94 15.41 5.74
CA ARG A 339 -1.20 16.61 5.28
C ARG A 339 -0.18 17.06 6.33
N LEU A 340 -0.60 17.17 7.59
CA LEU A 340 0.34 17.45 8.70
C LEU A 340 1.41 16.36 8.84
N LEU A 341 1.05 15.10 8.64
CA LEU A 341 1.96 13.96 8.67
C LEU A 341 3.06 14.09 7.61
N GLU A 342 2.73 14.51 6.38
CA GLU A 342 3.71 14.75 5.31
C GLU A 342 4.80 15.74 5.76
N TYR A 343 4.40 16.87 6.33
CA TYR A 343 5.36 17.87 6.79
C TYR A 343 6.17 17.39 7.99
N ALA A 344 5.56 16.62 8.91
CA ALA A 344 6.29 16.02 10.03
C ALA A 344 7.36 15.02 9.54
N ILE A 345 7.01 14.16 8.56
CA ILE A 345 7.96 13.23 7.91
C ILE A 345 9.12 14.02 7.27
N SER A 346 8.79 15.07 6.53
CA SER A 346 9.78 15.89 5.83
C SER A 346 10.73 16.60 6.81
N SER A 347 10.19 17.13 7.90
CA SER A 347 10.96 17.79 8.97
C SER A 347 11.93 16.83 9.66
N LEU A 348 11.48 15.64 10.08
CA LEU A 348 12.34 14.63 10.71
C LEU A 348 13.43 14.13 9.78
N ARG A 349 13.11 13.90 8.50
CA ARG A 349 14.10 13.51 7.49
C ARG A 349 15.12 14.61 7.25
N GLY A 350 14.69 15.87 7.24
CA GLY A 350 15.56 17.04 7.11
C GLY A 350 16.61 17.11 8.22
N LYS A 351 16.22 16.88 9.48
CA LYS A 351 17.15 16.86 10.63
C LYS A 351 18.25 15.80 10.51
N ASN A 352 17.95 14.68 9.86
CA ASN A 352 18.90 13.58 9.67
C ASN A 352 19.79 13.73 8.42
N ARG A 353 19.66 14.83 7.65
CA ARG A 353 20.48 15.05 6.45
C ARG A 353 21.88 15.53 6.79
N LYS A 354 22.85 15.11 5.96
CA LYS A 354 24.23 15.59 6.06
C LYS A 354 24.26 17.10 5.77
N PRO A 355 25.01 17.91 6.55
CA PRO A 355 25.04 19.37 6.42
C PRO A 355 25.33 19.88 5.00
N GLY A 356 26.14 19.16 4.21
CA GLY A 356 26.47 19.54 2.83
C GLY A 356 25.37 19.32 1.79
N LEU A 357 24.25 18.68 2.14
CA LEU A 357 23.12 18.41 1.24
C LEU A 357 21.90 19.31 1.50
N VAL A 358 21.96 20.16 2.52
CA VAL A 358 20.85 21.04 2.91
C VAL A 358 21.21 22.47 2.51
N VAL A 359 20.96 22.82 1.25
CA VAL A 359 21.21 24.18 0.73
C VAL A 359 19.96 25.06 0.89
N PHE A 360 18.77 24.49 0.60
CA PHE A 360 17.48 25.16 0.76
C PHE A 360 16.50 24.17 1.40
N HIS A 361 15.89 24.56 2.53
CA HIS A 361 14.85 23.76 3.17
C HIS A 361 13.73 24.68 3.68
N ASP A 362 12.79 25.01 2.79
CA ASP A 362 11.64 25.86 3.08
C ASP A 362 10.42 25.03 3.52
N GLY A 363 10.52 24.41 4.69
CA GLY A 363 9.41 23.70 5.34
C GLY A 363 8.87 24.47 6.54
N PRO A 364 7.61 24.22 6.98
CA PRO A 364 7.09 24.82 8.20
C PRO A 364 7.96 24.44 9.40
N SER A 365 8.18 25.38 10.31
CA SER A 365 8.93 25.11 11.53
C SER A 365 8.16 24.11 12.42
N PRO A 366 8.84 23.36 13.30
CA PRO A 366 8.16 22.45 14.23
C PRO A 366 7.08 23.14 15.08
N THR A 367 7.31 24.39 15.51
CA THR A 367 6.34 25.17 16.27
C THR A 367 5.10 25.54 15.44
N THR A 368 5.28 25.86 14.15
CA THR A 368 4.15 26.07 13.24
C THR A 368 3.33 24.79 13.06
N LEU A 369 3.99 23.63 12.94
CA LEU A 369 3.30 22.33 12.85
C LEU A 369 2.48 22.02 14.10
N LEU A 370 3.06 22.22 15.29
CA LEU A 370 2.36 22.03 16.57
C LEU A 370 1.15 22.95 16.68
N GLY A 371 1.30 24.23 16.31
CA GLY A 371 0.20 25.19 16.30
C GLY A 371 -0.90 24.83 15.30
N SER A 372 -0.54 24.34 14.10
CA SER A 372 -1.51 23.87 13.10
C SER A 372 -2.27 22.63 13.58
N LEU A 373 -1.59 21.67 14.21
CA LEU A 373 -2.23 20.51 14.82
C LEU A 373 -3.19 20.92 15.95
N ALA A 374 -2.78 21.84 16.83
CA ALA A 374 -3.65 22.34 17.89
C ALA A 374 -4.91 23.03 17.35
N ARG A 375 -4.77 23.86 16.30
CA ARG A 375 -5.92 24.48 15.63
C ARG A 375 -6.84 23.46 14.98
N LEU A 376 -6.28 22.44 14.32
CA LEU A 376 -7.05 21.37 13.70
C LEU A 376 -7.87 20.61 14.75
N LYS A 377 -7.24 20.21 15.87
CA LYS A 377 -7.91 19.54 16.99
C LYS A 377 -8.98 20.41 17.64
N ALA A 378 -8.71 21.71 17.83
CA ALA A 378 -9.69 22.65 18.39
C ALA A 378 -10.89 22.91 17.45
N GLY A 379 -10.68 22.79 16.13
CA GLY A 379 -11.71 22.91 15.11
C GLY A 379 -12.52 21.64 14.87
N LYS A 380 -12.30 20.57 15.64
CA LYS A 380 -13.01 19.29 15.50
C LYS A 380 -14.52 19.51 15.68
N SER A 381 -15.30 19.17 14.65
CA SER A 381 -16.76 19.36 14.66
C SER A 381 -17.40 18.66 15.86
N ARG A 382 -18.44 19.27 16.45
CA ARG A 382 -19.22 18.67 17.55
C ARG A 382 -19.75 17.28 17.18
N THR A 383 -20.18 17.09 15.93
CA THR A 383 -20.64 15.79 15.43
C THR A 383 -19.56 14.69 15.55
N LEU A 384 -18.28 15.04 15.39
CA LEU A 384 -17.18 14.08 15.55
C LEU A 384 -16.83 13.84 17.03
N LEU A 385 -17.12 14.79 17.92
CA LEU A 385 -16.97 14.64 19.36
C LEU A 385 -18.06 13.75 19.95
N ASP A 386 -19.30 13.91 19.48
CA ASP A 386 -20.45 13.07 19.86
C ASP A 386 -20.23 11.59 19.49
N TRP A 387 -19.34 11.32 18.51
CA TRP A 387 -18.98 9.96 18.13
C TRP A 387 -18.02 9.28 19.09
N THR A 388 -17.20 10.06 19.78
CA THR A 388 -16.22 9.56 20.75
C THR A 388 -16.84 9.27 22.12
N GLU A 389 -18.11 9.62 22.35
CA GLU A 389 -18.78 9.35 23.63
C GLU A 389 -19.21 7.87 23.77
N PRO A 390 -18.80 7.18 24.84
CA PRO A 390 -19.17 5.79 25.09
C PRO A 390 -20.65 5.70 25.51
N GLY A 391 -21.53 5.39 24.55
CA GLY A 391 -22.96 5.17 24.81
C GLY A 391 -23.86 5.15 23.58
N ASN A 392 -23.38 5.64 22.44
CA ASN A 392 -24.19 5.75 21.22
C ASN A 392 -24.22 4.42 20.43
N GLN A 393 -25.01 3.46 20.91
CA GLN A 393 -25.19 2.14 20.27
C GLN A 393 -25.88 2.21 18.89
N SER A 394 -26.40 3.37 18.49
CA SER A 394 -27.08 3.63 17.21
C SER A 394 -26.13 4.01 16.06
N GLN A 395 -24.81 4.03 16.28
CA GLN A 395 -23.86 4.40 15.23
C GLN A 395 -23.62 3.26 14.23
N SER A 396 -23.76 3.59 12.95
CA SER A 396 -23.34 2.76 11.82
C SER A 396 -21.87 2.33 11.93
N ASN A 397 -21.55 1.14 11.40
CA ASN A 397 -20.18 0.59 11.35
C ASN A 397 -19.21 1.57 10.69
N ARG A 398 -19.68 2.33 9.70
CA ARG A 398 -18.91 3.35 8.99
C ARG A 398 -18.44 4.49 9.91
N CYS A 399 -19.30 4.99 10.79
CA CYS A 399 -18.95 6.04 11.75
C CYS A 399 -18.03 5.52 12.85
N ARG A 400 -18.30 4.32 13.37
CA ARG A 400 -17.45 3.65 14.37
C ARG A 400 -16.03 3.44 13.85
N TYR A 401 -15.90 2.99 12.61
CA TYR A 401 -14.62 2.85 11.93
C TYR A 401 -13.89 4.18 11.81
N MET A 402 -14.60 5.24 11.38
CA MET A 402 -14.04 6.58 11.25
C MET A 402 -13.49 7.09 12.59
N THR A 403 -14.19 6.87 13.70
CA THR A 403 -13.72 7.24 15.04
C THR A 403 -12.39 6.55 15.39
N VAL A 404 -12.29 5.23 15.17
CA VAL A 404 -11.05 4.47 15.40
C VAL A 404 -9.91 5.03 14.53
N GLN A 405 -10.18 5.30 13.26
CA GLN A 405 -9.18 5.86 12.35
C GLN A 405 -8.71 7.26 12.72
N ILE A 406 -9.63 8.12 13.13
CA ILE A 406 -9.32 9.46 13.63
C ILE A 406 -8.40 9.34 14.84
N ASN A 407 -8.75 8.52 15.82
CA ASN A 407 -7.96 8.34 17.04
C ASN A 407 -6.55 7.83 16.73
N CYS A 408 -6.42 6.84 15.83
CA CYS A 408 -5.11 6.29 15.46
C CYS A 408 -4.25 7.30 14.69
N THR A 409 -4.84 8.00 13.73
CA THR A 409 -4.12 8.99 12.93
C THR A 409 -3.76 10.23 13.75
N GLU A 410 -4.64 10.71 14.64
CA GLU A 410 -4.35 11.80 15.57
C GLU A 410 -3.20 11.46 16.50
N ALA A 411 -3.20 10.26 17.10
CA ALA A 411 -2.11 9.82 17.98
C ALA A 411 -0.77 9.77 17.23
N LEU A 412 -0.76 9.20 16.03
CA LEU A 412 0.43 9.13 15.17
C LEU A 412 0.98 10.53 14.87
N VAL A 413 0.14 11.44 14.36
CA VAL A 413 0.54 12.81 14.01
C VAL A 413 0.96 13.61 15.23
N SER A 414 0.28 13.43 16.38
CA SER A 414 0.63 14.12 17.61
C SER A 414 2.00 13.71 18.10
N ILE A 415 2.27 12.40 18.19
CA ILE A 415 3.57 11.89 18.63
C ILE A 415 4.67 12.33 17.66
N MET A 416 4.46 12.22 16.33
CA MET A 416 5.43 12.68 15.35
C MET A 416 5.72 14.18 15.47
N THR A 417 4.70 15.01 15.71
CA THR A 417 4.87 16.46 15.86
C THR A 417 5.60 16.79 17.16
N LEU A 418 5.32 16.11 18.26
CA LEU A 418 6.05 16.28 19.52
C LEU A 418 7.53 15.90 19.38
N LEU A 419 7.83 14.81 18.66
CA LEU A 419 9.20 14.43 18.32
C LEU A 419 9.89 15.48 17.44
N CYS A 420 9.18 16.06 16.46
CA CYS A 420 9.70 17.20 15.68
C CYS A 420 10.05 18.40 16.56
N CYS A 421 9.28 18.64 17.61
CA CYS A 421 9.47 19.75 18.54
C CYS A 421 10.48 19.46 19.66
N GLN A 422 10.97 18.22 19.80
CA GLN A 422 11.74 17.79 20.98
C GLN A 422 10.98 18.07 22.29
N ALA A 423 9.67 17.83 22.28
CA ALA A 423 8.84 17.99 23.46
C ALA A 423 9.23 16.98 24.56
N PRO A 424 8.91 17.27 25.84
CA PRO A 424 9.15 16.34 26.95
C PRO A 424 8.56 14.96 26.68
N VAL A 425 9.29 13.90 27.04
CA VAL A 425 8.86 12.50 26.81
C VAL A 425 7.55 12.17 27.51
N ARG A 426 7.25 12.85 28.62
CA ARG A 426 5.97 12.73 29.32
C ARG A 426 4.77 12.98 28.40
N GLU A 427 4.81 14.02 27.58
CA GLU A 427 3.69 14.31 26.66
C GLU A 427 3.51 13.22 25.61
N VAL A 428 4.61 12.59 25.15
CA VAL A 428 4.56 11.46 24.21
C VAL A 428 3.95 10.23 24.88
N VAL A 429 4.36 9.94 26.12
CA VAL A 429 3.84 8.81 26.91
C VAL A 429 2.35 8.99 27.19
N ASP A 430 1.92 10.17 27.63
CA ASP A 430 0.51 10.46 27.95
C ASP A 430 -0.40 10.25 26.71
N ILE A 431 0.04 10.67 25.52
CA ILE A 431 -0.70 10.43 24.27
C ILE A 431 -0.73 8.94 23.93
N ALA A 432 0.38 8.23 24.12
CA ALA A 432 0.46 6.80 23.84
C ALA A 432 -0.41 5.96 24.77
N GLU A 433 -0.49 6.32 26.05
CA GLU A 433 -1.39 5.67 27.02
C GLU A 433 -2.85 5.85 26.62
N SER A 434 -3.24 7.09 26.31
CA SER A 434 -4.60 7.39 25.85
C SER A 434 -4.94 6.64 24.56
N PHE A 435 -3.98 6.58 23.62
CA PHE A 435 -4.12 5.83 22.38
C PHE A 435 -4.31 4.33 22.64
N LEU A 436 -3.50 3.72 23.50
CA LEU A 436 -3.61 2.31 23.87
C LEU A 436 -4.96 1.99 24.52
N ASP A 437 -5.44 2.83 25.43
CA ASP A 437 -6.76 2.68 26.05
C ASP A 437 -7.90 2.72 25.01
N GLN A 438 -7.81 3.58 24.00
CA GLN A 438 -8.80 3.65 22.94
C GLN A 438 -8.75 2.45 22.00
N VAL A 439 -7.55 2.02 21.61
CA VAL A 439 -7.36 0.90 20.67
C VAL A 439 -7.79 -0.42 21.32
N THR A 440 -7.48 -0.65 22.59
CA THR A 440 -7.89 -1.88 23.31
C THR A 440 -9.40 -2.02 23.46
N LYS A 441 -10.16 -0.91 23.41
CA LYS A 441 -11.64 -0.88 23.44
C LYS A 441 -12.27 -1.02 22.05
N ALA A 442 -11.49 -0.90 20.97
CA ALA A 442 -12.02 -0.95 19.62
C ALA A 442 -12.44 -2.38 19.22
N PRO A 443 -13.55 -2.55 18.48
CA PRO A 443 -13.97 -3.87 18.01
C PRO A 443 -12.96 -4.50 17.05
N LEU A 444 -12.71 -5.81 17.18
CA LEU A 444 -11.78 -6.58 16.34
C LEU A 444 -12.02 -6.36 14.83
N ILE A 445 -13.29 -6.31 14.42
CA ILE A 445 -13.65 -6.13 13.00
C ILE A 445 -13.05 -4.84 12.40
N MET A 446 -12.88 -3.78 13.19
CA MET A 446 -12.26 -2.53 12.73
C MET A 446 -10.80 -2.73 12.36
N PHE A 447 -10.08 -3.59 13.08
CA PHE A 447 -8.70 -3.96 12.78
C PHE A 447 -8.61 -4.83 11.54
N LYS A 448 -9.51 -5.82 11.40
CA LYS A 448 -9.56 -6.72 10.25
C LYS A 448 -9.76 -5.94 8.94
N VAL A 449 -10.73 -5.03 8.94
CA VAL A 449 -11.00 -4.16 7.78
C VAL A 449 -9.86 -3.18 7.53
N ALA A 450 -9.23 -2.65 8.58
CA ALA A 450 -8.06 -1.79 8.43
C ALA A 450 -6.80 -2.53 7.95
N SER A 451 -6.73 -3.87 8.14
CA SER A 451 -5.67 -4.75 7.65
C SER A 451 -4.27 -4.28 8.05
N SER A 452 -3.26 -4.44 7.18
CA SER A 452 -1.86 -4.08 7.45
C SER A 452 -1.67 -2.64 7.96
N GLN A 453 -2.55 -1.71 7.58
CA GLN A 453 -2.42 -0.28 7.86
C GLN A 453 -2.48 0.01 9.36
N ILE A 454 -3.38 -0.66 10.11
CA ILE A 454 -3.48 -0.45 11.56
C ILE A 454 -2.26 -1.06 12.28
N VAL A 455 -1.78 -2.21 11.81
CA VAL A 455 -0.57 -2.86 12.34
C VAL A 455 0.64 -1.93 12.16
N HIS A 456 0.76 -1.28 11.00
CA HIS A 456 1.82 -0.32 10.75
C HIS A 456 1.73 0.92 11.67
N GLN A 457 0.52 1.42 11.94
CA GLN A 457 0.32 2.54 12.88
C GLN A 457 0.73 2.15 14.30
N LEU A 458 0.30 0.97 14.79
CA LEU A 458 0.66 0.46 16.11
C LEU A 458 2.18 0.25 16.25
N LEU A 459 2.80 -0.36 15.23
CA LEU A 459 4.24 -0.53 15.15
C LEU A 459 4.97 0.82 15.17
N GLY A 460 4.49 1.78 14.37
CA GLY A 460 5.05 3.13 14.30
C GLY A 460 5.02 3.86 15.64
N VAL A 461 3.89 3.77 16.36
CA VAL A 461 3.76 4.33 17.71
C VAL A 461 4.80 3.70 18.65
N GLY A 462 4.91 2.38 18.71
CA GLY A 462 5.90 1.71 19.57
C GLY A 462 7.35 2.15 19.29
N HIS A 463 7.73 2.27 18.02
CA HIS A 463 9.03 2.81 17.63
C HIS A 463 9.25 4.25 18.13
N MET A 464 8.23 5.10 17.99
CA MET A 464 8.29 6.50 18.39
C MET A 464 8.41 6.67 19.91
N LEU A 465 7.69 5.87 20.72
CA LEU A 465 7.82 5.90 22.18
C LEU A 465 9.25 5.59 22.63
N LEU A 466 9.82 4.50 22.10
CA LEU A 466 11.18 4.11 22.48
C LEU A 466 12.20 5.15 22.02
N ASN A 467 12.04 5.70 20.83
CA ASN A 467 12.89 6.79 20.36
C ASN A 467 12.78 8.02 21.26
N ALA A 468 11.57 8.42 21.68
CA ALA A 468 11.36 9.52 22.61
C ALA A 468 12.15 9.28 23.92
N SER A 469 12.01 8.09 24.51
CA SER A 469 12.66 7.74 25.79
C SER A 469 14.19 7.82 25.80
N ARG A 470 14.83 7.81 24.63
CA ARG A 470 16.29 7.92 24.50
C ARG A 470 16.80 9.35 24.60
N TYR A 471 15.96 10.34 24.29
CA TYR A 471 16.36 11.76 24.29
C TYR A 471 16.29 12.42 25.68
N ASP A 472 15.53 11.86 26.63
CA ASP A 472 15.27 12.42 27.96
C ASP A 472 16.08 11.73 29.08
N ASP A 473 17.34 11.39 28.78
CA ASP A 473 18.26 10.67 29.69
C ASP A 473 17.67 9.38 30.32
N GLY A 474 16.60 8.83 29.75
CA GLY A 474 15.95 7.59 30.19
C GLY A 474 14.98 7.71 31.38
N GLN A 475 14.54 8.91 31.80
CA GLN A 475 13.66 9.06 32.97
C GLN A 475 12.37 8.23 32.91
N LEU A 476 11.74 8.15 31.73
CA LEU A 476 10.51 7.38 31.48
C LEU A 476 10.76 6.10 30.66
N ARG A 477 12.00 5.59 30.65
CA ARG A 477 12.35 4.42 29.82
C ARG A 477 11.59 3.15 30.22
N SER A 478 11.45 2.88 31.52
CA SER A 478 10.70 1.72 32.01
C SER A 478 9.23 1.78 31.61
N GLU A 479 8.64 2.97 31.67
CA GLU A 479 7.25 3.21 31.30
C GLU A 479 7.03 3.08 29.79
N ALA A 480 7.87 3.73 28.98
CA ALA A 480 7.84 3.58 27.53
C ALA A 480 8.01 2.11 27.10
N LYS A 481 8.89 1.37 27.77
CA LYS A 481 9.08 -0.07 27.53
C LYS A 481 7.81 -0.87 27.85
N ARG A 482 7.20 -0.65 29.01
CA ARG A 482 5.94 -1.29 29.42
C ARG A 482 4.84 -1.08 28.36
N LEU A 483 4.69 0.14 27.86
CA LEU A 483 3.71 0.45 26.82
C LEU A 483 4.01 -0.24 25.49
N VAL A 484 5.28 -0.36 25.12
CA VAL A 484 5.69 -1.09 23.91
C VAL A 484 5.43 -2.60 24.05
N GLU A 485 5.63 -3.18 25.22
CA GLU A 485 5.28 -4.58 25.50
C GLU A 485 3.76 -4.79 25.37
N VAL A 486 2.94 -3.90 25.93
CA VAL A 486 1.47 -3.93 25.77
C VAL A 486 1.07 -3.82 24.30
N LEU A 487 1.70 -2.92 23.53
CA LEU A 487 1.48 -2.81 22.08
C LEU A 487 1.87 -4.11 21.36
N ALA A 488 2.98 -4.72 21.75
CA ALA A 488 3.47 -5.94 21.13
C ALA A 488 2.50 -7.11 21.34
N ASP A 489 1.99 -7.27 22.57
CA ASP A 489 0.99 -8.29 22.91
C ASP A 489 -0.32 -8.05 22.16
N LEU A 490 -0.79 -6.80 22.12
CA LEU A 490 -1.98 -6.42 21.35
C LEU A 490 -1.83 -6.78 19.86
N VAL A 491 -0.71 -6.41 19.24
CA VAL A 491 -0.44 -6.71 17.83
C VAL A 491 -0.32 -8.21 17.61
N LYS A 492 0.36 -8.94 18.50
CA LYS A 492 0.50 -10.39 18.40
C LYS A 492 -0.84 -11.11 18.48
N ASN A 493 -1.78 -10.63 19.30
CA ASN A 493 -3.14 -11.17 19.36
C ASN A 493 -3.92 -11.04 18.04
N LEU A 494 -3.45 -10.24 17.09
CA LEU A 494 -4.04 -10.09 15.76
C LEU A 494 -3.43 -11.04 14.71
N GLU A 495 -2.46 -11.90 15.06
CA GLU A 495 -1.71 -12.71 14.09
C GLU A 495 -2.57 -13.67 13.25
N HIS A 496 -3.65 -14.19 13.84
CA HIS A 496 -4.58 -15.10 13.14
C HIS A 496 -5.53 -14.37 12.20
N ASP A 497 -5.77 -13.08 12.43
CA ASP A 497 -6.70 -12.27 11.64
C ASP A 497 -5.98 -11.39 10.59
N ILE A 498 -4.74 -10.98 10.88
CA ILE A 498 -3.95 -10.08 10.04
C ILE A 498 -2.53 -10.69 9.88
N PRO A 499 -2.18 -11.24 8.71
CA PRO A 499 -0.90 -11.93 8.50
C PRO A 499 0.35 -11.12 8.87
N ALA A 500 0.31 -9.79 8.68
CA ALA A 500 1.43 -8.89 8.99
C ALA A 500 1.66 -8.69 10.51
N ALA A 501 0.69 -9.07 11.36
CA ALA A 501 0.73 -8.75 12.78
C ALA A 501 1.74 -9.61 13.57
N ALA A 502 1.94 -10.88 13.19
CA ALA A 502 2.93 -11.76 13.83
C ALA A 502 4.34 -11.13 13.80
N GLU A 503 4.80 -10.76 12.61
CA GLU A 503 6.12 -10.16 12.43
C GLU A 503 6.23 -8.79 13.14
N ALA A 504 5.17 -7.97 13.07
CA ALA A 504 5.15 -6.67 13.73
C ALA A 504 5.23 -6.77 15.27
N GLY A 505 4.51 -7.72 15.86
CA GLY A 505 4.55 -7.99 17.30
C GLY A 505 5.93 -8.43 17.76
N GLU A 506 6.58 -9.34 17.03
CA GLU A 506 7.96 -9.75 17.32
C GLU A 506 8.96 -8.59 17.22
N ARG A 507 8.78 -7.71 16.24
CA ARG A 507 9.63 -6.51 16.09
C ARG A 507 9.49 -5.59 17.29
N LEU A 508 8.27 -5.37 17.79
CA LEU A 508 8.01 -4.58 19.00
C LEU A 508 8.66 -5.19 20.25
N LEU A 509 8.54 -6.51 20.44
CA LEU A 509 9.21 -7.21 21.55
C LEU A 509 10.74 -7.05 21.48
N ARG A 510 11.33 -7.26 20.29
CA ARG A 510 12.77 -7.06 20.06
C ARG A 510 13.21 -5.62 20.36
N LEU A 511 12.37 -4.64 20.05
CA LEU A 511 12.64 -3.23 20.35
C LEU A 511 12.61 -2.95 21.86
N ALA A 512 11.62 -3.50 22.58
CA ALA A 512 11.54 -3.40 24.04
C ALA A 512 12.74 -4.06 24.74
N ASP A 513 13.21 -5.20 24.21
CA ASP A 513 14.38 -5.92 24.72
C ASP A 513 15.70 -5.21 24.43
N ALA A 514 15.84 -4.58 23.27
CA ALA A 514 17.04 -3.83 22.90
C ALA A 514 17.20 -2.52 23.69
N ALA A 515 16.18 -2.09 24.43
CA ALA A 515 16.21 -0.91 25.29
C ALA A 515 16.77 -1.18 26.71
N ARG A 516 17.35 -2.37 26.94
CA ARG A 516 18.00 -2.77 28.21
C ARG A 516 19.22 -1.94 28.57
#